data_AF-A0A7S0CK15-F1
#
_entry.id   AF-A0A7S0CK15-F1
#
_cell.length_a   1.000
_cell.length_b   1.000
_cell.length_c   1.000
_cell.angle_alpha   90.00
_cell.angle_beta   90.00
_cell.angle_gamma   90.00
#
_symmetry.space_group_name_H-M   'P 1'
#
loop_
_entity.id
_entity.type
_entity.pdbx_description
1 polymer ?
#
loop_
_entity_poly.entity_id
_entity_poly.type
_entity_poly.pdbx_seq_one_letter_code
_entity_poly.pdbx_strand_id
1 'polypeptide(L)'
;MALKENHRNVGPDGMVYMPFLNQWGPHTSTLREMIVVMGLIFGEDPPVFKKPLTAHVPYVSQPHITSHTPYVTAQPPNYDEIQAREIENEKREREEAEALARVLAESERAAELEDEIRTTSEIRDTLSKKLVISLKNFNGEVRGKISSSLKEHATLDGRKKIISEEIKNLKDKVEIFNTQIRHVDDQTEKITDFIEKQELKGETPVDNLAIPGDLSSKQMLQLSAKNAAIGDCLYYIDKALMNGHIELVVHLKEVRKLAKKQFFARAHLVKIAKMQV
;
A
#
# COMPACT_ATOMS: atom_id res chain seq x y z
N MET A 1 -34.33 -2.21 21.23
CA MET A 1 -33.19 -3.15 21.33
C MET A 1 -32.90 -3.34 22.80
N ALA A 2 -32.61 -4.55 23.26
CA ALA A 2 -32.28 -4.83 24.65
C ALA A 2 -30.91 -5.51 24.72
N LEU A 3 -30.14 -5.19 25.76
CA LEU A 3 -28.91 -5.91 26.08
C LEU A 3 -29.28 -7.27 26.71
N LYS A 4 -28.55 -8.32 26.35
CA LYS A 4 -28.69 -9.66 26.93
C LYS A 4 -28.36 -9.59 28.43
N GLU A 5 -29.31 -9.97 29.29
CA GLU A 5 -29.07 -10.02 30.74
C GLU A 5 -27.97 -11.04 31.06
N ASN A 6 -26.95 -10.64 31.82
CA ASN A 6 -25.76 -11.42 32.19
C ASN A 6 -24.87 -11.87 31.01
N HIS A 7 -24.49 -10.94 30.12
CA HIS A 7 -23.50 -11.22 29.07
C HIS A 7 -22.08 -11.34 29.64
N ARG A 8 -21.33 -12.39 29.24
CA ARG A 8 -19.99 -12.72 29.79
C ARG A 8 -18.96 -11.59 29.64
N ASN A 9 -19.10 -10.78 28.60
CA ASN A 9 -18.15 -9.72 28.23
C ASN A 9 -18.77 -8.32 28.18
N VAL A 10 -20.03 -8.15 28.59
CA VAL A 10 -20.72 -6.85 28.60
C VAL A 10 -21.47 -6.69 29.91
N GLY A 11 -21.14 -5.63 30.66
CA GLY A 11 -21.77 -5.33 31.94
C GLY A 11 -23.21 -4.82 31.78
N PRO A 12 -23.99 -4.79 32.89
CA PRO A 12 -25.35 -4.22 32.90
C PRO A 12 -25.38 -2.71 32.56
N ASP A 13 -24.24 -2.03 32.69
CA ASP A 13 -23.99 -0.64 32.33
C ASP A 13 -23.67 -0.46 30.83
N GLY A 14 -23.55 -1.54 30.07
CA GLY A 14 -23.19 -1.54 28.66
C GLY A 14 -21.68 -1.46 28.40
N MET A 15 -20.84 -1.53 29.42
CA MET A 15 -19.39 -1.50 29.27
C MET A 15 -18.83 -2.86 28.87
N VAL A 16 -17.82 -2.87 27.98
CA VAL A 16 -17.21 -4.09 27.45
C VAL A 16 -16.01 -4.50 28.32
N TYR A 17 -16.04 -5.72 28.83
CA TYR A 17 -14.96 -6.30 29.65
C TYR A 17 -14.36 -7.52 28.95
N MET A 18 -13.09 -7.42 28.57
CA MET A 18 -12.36 -8.52 27.92
C MET A 18 -10.90 -8.57 28.39
N PRO A 19 -10.29 -9.77 28.47
CA PRO A 19 -8.91 -9.92 28.95
C PRO A 19 -7.89 -9.07 28.16
N PHE A 20 -8.13 -8.87 26.87
CA PHE A 20 -7.29 -8.06 25.99
C PHE A 20 -7.31 -6.57 26.34
N LEU A 21 -8.44 -6.01 26.77
CA LEU A 21 -8.51 -4.62 27.23
C LEU A 21 -7.81 -4.42 28.59
N ASN A 22 -7.80 -5.46 29.43
CA ASN A 22 -7.14 -5.42 30.74
C ASN A 22 -5.60 -5.47 30.65
N GLN A 23 -5.04 -5.94 29.53
CA GLN A 23 -3.60 -6.04 29.28
C GLN A 23 -3.13 -5.05 28.20
N TRP A 24 -3.88 -3.95 28.01
CA TRP A 24 -3.59 -2.98 26.96
C TRP A 24 -2.24 -2.28 27.19
N GLY A 25 -1.30 -2.47 26.26
CA GLY A 25 0.00 -1.82 26.28
C GLY A 25 0.16 -0.83 25.11
N PRO A 26 0.64 0.42 25.35
CA PRO A 26 0.78 1.44 24.30
C PRO A 26 1.63 1.04 23.08
N HIS A 27 2.54 0.07 23.26
CA HIS A 27 3.46 -0.40 22.22
C HIS A 27 3.28 -1.89 21.86
N THR A 28 2.36 -2.58 22.53
CA THR A 28 2.18 -4.04 22.40
C THR A 28 0.78 -4.44 21.98
N SER A 29 -0.19 -3.52 22.06
CA SER A 29 -1.59 -3.76 21.71
C SER A 29 -1.99 -2.79 20.61
N THR A 30 -2.60 -3.31 19.53
CA THR A 30 -3.12 -2.47 18.44
C THR A 30 -4.64 -2.44 18.42
N LEU A 31 -5.20 -1.32 17.97
CA LEU A 31 -6.65 -1.17 17.79
C LEU A 31 -7.21 -2.20 16.79
N ARG A 32 -6.39 -2.59 15.80
CA ARG A 32 -6.75 -3.62 14.82
C ARG A 32 -6.98 -4.98 15.48
N GLU A 33 -6.06 -5.41 16.35
CA GLU A 33 -6.18 -6.67 17.09
C GLU A 33 -7.40 -6.65 18.01
N MET A 34 -7.65 -5.52 18.68
CA MET A 34 -8.84 -5.33 19.52
C MET A 34 -10.14 -5.57 18.75
N ILE A 35 -10.28 -4.97 17.57
CA ILE A 35 -11.49 -5.10 16.74
C ILE A 35 -11.69 -6.53 16.26
N VAL A 36 -10.62 -7.24 15.90
CA VAL A 36 -10.68 -8.65 15.47
C VAL A 36 -11.16 -9.52 16.63
N VAL A 37 -10.57 -9.36 17.82
CA VAL A 37 -10.97 -10.13 19.02
C VAL A 37 -12.42 -9.81 19.42
N MET A 38 -12.83 -8.55 19.34
CA MET A 38 -14.19 -8.12 19.64
C MET A 38 -15.21 -8.68 18.63
N GLY A 39 -14.84 -8.76 17.35
CA GLY A 39 -15.65 -9.39 16.30
C GLY A 39 -15.80 -10.90 16.48
N LEU A 40 -14.75 -11.59 16.95
CA LEU A 40 -14.83 -13.03 17.27
C LEU A 40 -15.77 -13.27 18.47
N ILE A 41 -15.58 -12.55 19.57
CA ILE A 41 -16.37 -12.74 20.80
C ILE A 41 -17.84 -12.37 20.60
N PHE A 42 -18.14 -11.23 19.99
CA PHE A 42 -19.52 -10.78 19.77
C PHE A 42 -20.17 -11.39 18.53
N GLY A 43 -19.38 -12.02 17.65
CA GLY A 43 -19.91 -12.89 16.60
C GLY A 43 -20.43 -14.21 17.15
N GLU A 44 -19.78 -14.76 18.18
CA GLU A 44 -20.21 -15.98 18.88
C GLU A 44 -21.38 -15.73 19.85
N ASP A 45 -21.31 -14.66 20.66
CA ASP A 45 -22.41 -14.27 21.55
C ASP A 45 -22.79 -12.79 21.32
N PRO A 46 -23.84 -12.51 20.53
CA PRO A 46 -24.24 -11.14 20.24
C PRO A 46 -24.90 -10.50 21.48
N PRO A 47 -24.41 -9.34 21.95
CA PRO A 47 -24.89 -8.73 23.20
C PRO A 47 -26.26 -8.04 23.08
N VAL A 48 -26.78 -7.85 21.86
CA VAL A 48 -28.01 -7.07 21.58
C VAL A 48 -29.04 -7.91 20.85
N PHE A 49 -30.28 -7.91 21.35
CA PHE A 49 -31.41 -8.58 20.71
C PHE A 49 -32.65 -7.68 20.57
N LYS A 50 -33.58 -8.10 19.71
CA LYS A 50 -34.86 -7.43 19.47
C LYS A 50 -35.98 -8.22 20.18
N LYS A 51 -36.67 -7.61 21.14
CA LYS A 51 -37.86 -8.23 21.77
C LYS A 51 -39.00 -8.33 20.72
N PRO A 52 -39.68 -9.48 20.58
CA PRO A 52 -40.86 -9.60 19.71
C PRO A 52 -42.06 -8.86 20.32
N LEU A 53 -42.89 -8.22 19.47
CA LEU A 53 -44.18 -7.66 19.86
C LEU A 53 -45.24 -8.76 19.80
N THR A 54 -45.87 -9.05 20.94
CA THR A 54 -47.00 -9.97 21.05
C THR A 54 -48.25 -9.35 20.42
N ALA A 55 -48.74 -9.89 19.31
CA ALA A 55 -49.99 -9.48 18.68
C ALA A 55 -51.14 -10.41 19.12
N HIS A 56 -52.20 -9.79 19.65
CA HIS A 56 -53.44 -10.40 20.12
C HIS A 56 -54.46 -10.49 18.96
N VAL A 57 -55.17 -11.60 18.83
CA VAL A 57 -56.21 -11.82 17.80
C VAL A 57 -57.60 -11.77 18.45
N PRO A 58 -58.59 -11.04 17.90
CA PRO A 58 -59.99 -11.27 18.26
C PRO A 58 -60.89 -11.63 17.06
N TYR A 59 -61.54 -12.77 17.21
CA TYR A 59 -62.95 -13.16 16.95
C TYR A 59 -63.75 -12.54 15.78
N VAL A 60 -64.34 -13.43 14.97
CA VAL A 60 -65.31 -13.15 13.89
C VAL A 60 -66.75 -13.27 14.43
N SER A 61 -67.59 -12.28 14.15
CA SER A 61 -69.04 -12.30 14.41
C SER A 61 -69.83 -12.17 13.09
N GLN A 62 -70.83 -13.03 12.90
CA GLN A 62 -71.79 -12.99 11.78
C GLN A 62 -72.83 -11.86 11.93
N PRO A 63 -73.42 -11.40 10.81
CA PRO A 63 -74.80 -10.90 10.83
C PRO A 63 -75.72 -11.39 9.68
N HIS A 64 -76.91 -11.83 10.11
CA HIS A 64 -78.27 -11.71 9.57
C HIS A 64 -78.55 -11.02 8.21
N ILE A 65 -79.55 -11.54 7.49
CA ILE A 65 -80.19 -10.91 6.31
C ILE A 65 -81.71 -10.82 6.52
N THR A 66 -82.28 -9.69 6.07
CA THR A 66 -83.66 -9.22 6.23
C THR A 66 -84.48 -9.45 4.94
N SER A 67 -85.73 -9.91 5.12
CA SER A 67 -87.01 -9.69 4.38
C SER A 67 -87.07 -9.56 2.84
N HIS A 68 -88.12 -10.11 2.21
CA HIS A 68 -89.28 -9.36 1.64
C HIS A 68 -90.41 -10.29 1.11
N THR A 69 -91.62 -9.73 1.17
CA THR A 69 -93.02 -10.09 0.79
C THR A 69 -93.25 -10.51 -0.69
N PRO A 70 -94.45 -10.95 -1.19
CA PRO A 70 -95.83 -10.66 -0.73
C PRO A 70 -96.97 -11.73 -0.88
N TYR A 71 -98.07 -11.45 -0.17
CA TYR A 71 -99.52 -11.68 -0.39
C TYR A 71 -100.02 -12.60 -1.54
N VAL A 72 -101.07 -13.42 -1.28
CA VAL A 72 -102.49 -13.22 -1.70
C VAL A 72 -103.42 -14.38 -1.23
N THR A 73 -104.45 -13.98 -0.47
CA THR A 73 -105.89 -14.37 -0.39
C THR A 73 -106.43 -15.77 -0.77
N ALA A 74 -106.80 -16.53 0.28
CA ALA A 74 -108.03 -17.30 0.59
C ALA A 74 -108.99 -17.85 -0.49
N GLN A 75 -109.33 -19.16 -0.41
CA GLN A 75 -110.63 -19.71 0.09
C GLN A 75 -110.69 -21.27 -0.01
N PRO A 76 -111.59 -21.96 0.74
CA PRO A 76 -111.47 -23.37 1.18
C PRO A 76 -112.35 -24.34 0.33
N PRO A 77 -112.61 -25.62 0.69
CA PRO A 77 -111.91 -26.65 1.50
C PRO A 77 -111.82 -28.03 0.77
N ASN A 78 -110.94 -28.97 1.18
CA ASN A 78 -111.25 -30.42 1.29
C ASN A 78 -110.07 -31.18 1.94
N TYR A 79 -110.29 -31.92 3.03
CA TYR A 79 -109.24 -32.24 4.02
C TYR A 79 -108.53 -33.60 3.87
N ASP A 80 -108.86 -34.44 2.87
CA ASP A 80 -108.43 -35.85 2.89
C ASP A 80 -107.41 -36.26 1.80
N GLU A 81 -107.01 -35.37 0.89
CA GLU A 81 -106.05 -35.70 -0.21
C GLU A 81 -104.73 -34.90 -0.15
N ILE A 82 -104.60 -33.97 0.82
CA ILE A 82 -103.44 -33.07 0.98
C ILE A 82 -102.31 -33.74 1.79
N GLN A 83 -102.64 -34.58 2.78
CA GLN A 83 -101.63 -35.15 3.69
C GLN A 83 -100.64 -36.11 3.01
N ALA A 84 -101.03 -36.85 1.97
CA ALA A 84 -100.12 -37.78 1.29
C ALA A 84 -99.14 -37.08 0.32
N ARG A 85 -99.59 -36.02 -0.36
CA ARG A 85 -98.76 -35.21 -1.27
C ARG A 85 -97.84 -34.24 -0.53
N GLU A 86 -98.26 -33.70 0.62
CA GLU A 86 -97.37 -32.90 1.48
C GLU A 86 -96.23 -33.76 2.04
N ILE A 87 -96.48 -34.99 2.50
CA ILE A 87 -95.41 -35.87 3.01
C ILE A 87 -94.43 -36.27 1.90
N GLU A 88 -94.90 -36.53 0.68
CA GLU A 88 -94.03 -36.87 -0.46
C GLU A 88 -93.23 -35.64 -0.96
N ASN A 89 -93.87 -34.47 -0.98
CA ASN A 89 -93.19 -33.21 -1.30
C ASN A 89 -92.15 -32.84 -0.24
N GLU A 90 -92.47 -32.96 1.05
CA GLU A 90 -91.52 -32.72 2.15
C GLU A 90 -90.34 -33.72 2.10
N LYS A 91 -90.59 -34.96 1.66
CA LYS A 91 -89.52 -35.96 1.53
C LYS A 91 -88.59 -35.65 0.36
N ARG A 92 -89.13 -35.25 -0.80
CA ARG A 92 -88.34 -34.75 -1.94
C ARG A 92 -87.59 -33.47 -1.59
N GLU A 93 -88.25 -32.51 -0.95
CA GLU A 93 -87.61 -31.26 -0.53
C GLU A 93 -86.50 -31.50 0.50
N ARG A 94 -86.66 -32.49 1.40
CA ARG A 94 -85.58 -32.91 2.31
C ARG A 94 -84.43 -33.61 1.58
N GLU A 95 -84.72 -34.49 0.63
CA GLU A 95 -83.68 -35.17 -0.16
C GLU A 95 -82.92 -34.18 -1.07
N GLU A 96 -83.63 -33.24 -1.69
CA GLU A 96 -83.03 -32.15 -2.47
C GLU A 96 -82.25 -31.17 -1.58
N ALA A 97 -82.76 -30.81 -0.40
CA ALA A 97 -82.05 -29.98 0.56
C ALA A 97 -80.81 -30.68 1.14
N GLU A 98 -80.87 -32.00 1.37
CA GLU A 98 -79.72 -32.77 1.82
C GLU A 98 -78.67 -32.92 0.71
N ALA A 99 -79.10 -33.12 -0.54
CA ALA A 99 -78.20 -33.13 -1.70
C ALA A 99 -77.54 -31.75 -1.91
N LEU A 100 -78.30 -30.66 -1.80
CA LEU A 100 -77.80 -29.30 -1.92
C LEU A 100 -76.86 -28.94 -0.76
N ALA A 101 -77.14 -29.41 0.46
CA ALA A 101 -76.25 -29.28 1.60
C ALA A 101 -74.94 -30.07 1.44
N ARG A 102 -74.97 -31.26 0.83
CA ARG A 102 -73.75 -32.03 0.52
C ARG A 102 -72.90 -31.35 -0.53
N VAL A 103 -73.52 -30.81 -1.59
CA VAL A 103 -72.80 -30.06 -2.64
C VAL A 103 -72.21 -28.77 -2.08
N LEU A 104 -72.93 -28.05 -1.22
CA LEU A 104 -72.40 -26.88 -0.52
C LEU A 104 -71.22 -27.24 0.38
N ALA A 105 -71.34 -28.30 1.19
CA ALA A 105 -70.25 -28.77 2.06
C ALA A 105 -69.01 -29.25 1.28
N GLU A 106 -69.20 -29.84 0.10
CA GLU A 106 -68.11 -30.25 -0.78
C GLU A 106 -67.45 -29.04 -1.47
N SER A 107 -68.24 -28.02 -1.84
CA SER A 107 -67.73 -26.75 -2.37
C SER A 107 -66.97 -25.93 -1.34
N GLU A 108 -67.43 -25.94 -0.07
CA GLU A 108 -66.73 -25.28 1.05
C GLU A 108 -65.39 -25.97 1.32
N ARG A 109 -65.35 -27.31 1.33
CA ARG A 109 -64.08 -28.06 1.47
C ARG A 109 -63.13 -27.84 0.29
N ALA A 110 -63.65 -27.72 -0.92
CA ALA A 110 -62.84 -27.41 -2.10
C ALA A 110 -62.26 -25.98 -2.02
N ALA A 111 -63.06 -25.01 -1.55
CA ALA A 111 -62.61 -23.64 -1.35
C ALA A 111 -61.54 -23.51 -0.25
N GLU A 112 -61.68 -24.24 0.86
CA GLU A 112 -60.67 -24.28 1.94
C GLU A 112 -59.33 -24.87 1.44
N LEU A 113 -59.38 -25.93 0.64
CA LEU A 113 -58.19 -26.53 0.04
C LEU A 113 -57.52 -25.60 -0.98
N GLU A 114 -58.32 -24.87 -1.79
CA GLU A 114 -57.80 -23.86 -2.71
C GLU A 114 -57.15 -22.68 -1.97
N ASP A 115 -57.72 -22.24 -0.85
CA ASP A 115 -57.13 -21.20 0.00
C ASP A 115 -55.84 -21.68 0.69
N GLU A 116 -55.75 -22.94 1.11
CA GLU A 116 -54.52 -23.53 1.64
C GLU A 116 -53.42 -23.66 0.56
N ILE A 117 -53.80 -24.04 -0.67
CA ILE A 117 -52.88 -24.06 -1.82
C ILE A 117 -52.44 -22.63 -2.19
N ARG A 118 -53.34 -21.64 -2.11
CA ARG A 118 -53.01 -20.24 -2.39
C ARG A 118 -52.04 -19.68 -1.36
N THR A 119 -52.33 -19.88 -0.07
CA THR A 119 -51.47 -19.42 1.03
C THR A 119 -50.10 -20.11 1.02
N THR A 120 -50.04 -21.42 0.77
CA THR A 120 -48.77 -22.14 0.63
C THR A 120 -47.98 -21.70 -0.60
N SER A 121 -48.63 -21.41 -1.73
CA SER A 121 -47.99 -20.85 -2.92
C SER A 121 -47.43 -19.45 -2.68
N GLU A 122 -48.18 -18.57 -1.99
CA GLU A 122 -47.72 -17.23 -1.63
C GLU A 122 -46.50 -17.27 -0.69
N ILE A 123 -46.50 -18.18 0.30
CA ILE A 123 -45.35 -18.40 1.18
C ILE A 123 -44.16 -18.94 0.38
N ARG A 124 -44.37 -19.90 -0.51
CA ARG A 124 -43.30 -20.42 -1.38
C ARG A 124 -42.71 -19.32 -2.27
N ASP A 125 -43.55 -18.47 -2.84
CA ASP A 125 -43.12 -17.40 -3.73
C ASP A 125 -42.38 -16.30 -2.96
N THR A 126 -42.82 -15.96 -1.74
CA THR A 126 -42.10 -15.02 -0.86
C THR A 126 -40.77 -15.59 -0.38
N LEU A 127 -40.71 -16.86 -0.02
CA LEU A 127 -39.47 -17.56 0.33
C LEU A 127 -38.51 -17.62 -0.85
N SER A 128 -39.01 -17.94 -2.04
CA SER A 128 -38.22 -18.00 -3.27
C SER A 128 -37.66 -16.62 -3.62
N LYS A 129 -38.48 -15.56 -3.56
CA LYS A 129 -38.02 -14.18 -3.74
C LYS A 129 -36.93 -13.79 -2.73
N LYS A 130 -37.13 -14.14 -1.44
CA LYS A 130 -36.16 -13.86 -0.38
C LYS A 130 -34.84 -14.62 -0.58
N LEU A 131 -34.90 -15.90 -0.99
CA LEU A 131 -33.73 -16.71 -1.30
C LEU A 131 -32.97 -16.16 -2.49
N VAL A 132 -33.67 -15.77 -3.58
CA VAL A 132 -33.05 -15.16 -4.76
C VAL A 132 -32.38 -13.83 -4.40
N ILE A 133 -33.02 -12.99 -3.61
CA ILE A 133 -32.44 -11.72 -3.14
C ILE A 133 -31.21 -12.00 -2.25
N SER A 134 -31.30 -12.96 -1.34
CA SER A 134 -30.19 -13.34 -0.45
C SER A 134 -29.00 -13.90 -1.24
N LEU A 135 -29.24 -14.78 -2.21
CA LEU A 135 -28.22 -15.29 -3.13
C LEU A 135 -27.61 -14.16 -3.94
N LYS A 136 -28.42 -13.25 -4.49
CA LYS A 136 -27.92 -12.10 -5.26
C LYS A 136 -27.04 -11.18 -4.42
N ASN A 137 -27.43 -10.90 -3.18
CA ASN A 137 -26.66 -10.09 -2.25
C ASN A 137 -25.36 -10.78 -1.85
N PHE A 138 -25.42 -12.08 -1.51
CA PHE A 138 -24.23 -12.87 -1.18
C PHE A 138 -23.26 -12.95 -2.36
N ASN A 139 -23.76 -13.23 -3.57
CA ASN A 139 -22.92 -13.32 -4.76
C ASN A 139 -22.31 -11.95 -5.13
N GLY A 140 -23.05 -10.85 -4.91
CA GLY A 140 -22.55 -9.49 -5.05
C GLY A 140 -21.43 -9.17 -4.06
N GLU A 141 -21.59 -9.55 -2.79
CA GLU A 141 -20.58 -9.36 -1.75
C GLU A 141 -19.31 -10.19 -2.04
N VAL A 142 -19.48 -11.46 -2.39
CA VAL A 142 -18.36 -12.36 -2.77
C VAL A 142 -17.63 -11.81 -3.98
N ARG A 143 -18.35 -11.36 -5.02
CA ARG A 143 -17.73 -10.77 -6.22
C ARG A 143 -17.01 -9.45 -5.90
N GLY A 144 -17.54 -8.65 -4.99
CA GLY A 144 -16.88 -7.44 -4.48
C GLY A 144 -15.57 -7.76 -3.76
N LYS A 145 -15.58 -8.74 -2.86
CA LYS A 145 -14.38 -9.24 -2.16
C LYS A 145 -13.35 -9.78 -3.16
N ILE A 146 -13.76 -10.62 -4.11
CA ILE A 146 -12.87 -11.14 -5.16
C ILE A 146 -12.24 -10.01 -5.97
N SER A 147 -13.02 -9.00 -6.36
CA SER A 147 -12.50 -7.84 -7.10
C SER A 147 -11.51 -7.02 -6.28
N SER A 148 -11.78 -6.80 -4.99
CA SER A 148 -10.83 -6.13 -4.08
C SER A 148 -9.54 -6.92 -3.94
N SER A 149 -9.63 -8.22 -3.63
CA SER A 149 -8.46 -9.09 -3.49
C SER A 149 -7.67 -9.22 -4.78
N LEU A 150 -8.32 -9.22 -5.95
CA LEU A 150 -7.63 -9.26 -7.24
C LEU A 150 -6.87 -7.95 -7.51
N LYS A 151 -7.45 -6.79 -7.16
CA LYS A 151 -6.75 -5.51 -7.24
C LYS A 151 -5.55 -5.48 -6.28
N GLU A 152 -5.72 -5.94 -5.05
CA GLU A 152 -4.63 -6.06 -4.08
C GLU A 152 -3.51 -6.96 -4.62
N HIS A 153 -3.85 -8.14 -5.14
CA HIS A 153 -2.87 -9.04 -5.77
C HIS A 153 -2.12 -8.39 -6.92
N ALA A 154 -2.80 -7.66 -7.81
CA ALA A 154 -2.16 -6.94 -8.90
C ALA A 154 -1.18 -5.86 -8.39
N THR A 155 -1.54 -5.13 -7.34
CA THR A 155 -0.63 -4.15 -6.73
C THR A 155 0.55 -4.81 -6.03
N LEU A 156 0.34 -5.95 -5.36
CA LEU A 156 1.39 -6.72 -4.70
C LEU A 156 2.36 -7.32 -5.70
N ASP A 157 1.88 -7.84 -6.83
CA ASP A 157 2.72 -8.39 -7.87
C ASP A 157 3.56 -7.31 -8.56
N GLY A 158 2.97 -6.13 -8.81
CA GLY A 158 3.70 -4.95 -9.26
C GLY A 158 4.80 -4.53 -8.28
N ARG A 159 4.50 -4.46 -6.98
CA ARG A 159 5.51 -4.16 -5.94
C ARG A 159 6.59 -5.22 -5.85
N LYS A 160 6.23 -6.50 -5.92
CA LYS A 160 7.18 -7.62 -5.93
C LYS A 160 8.16 -7.50 -7.09
N LYS A 161 7.67 -7.13 -8.27
CA LYS A 161 8.51 -6.89 -9.45
C LYS A 161 9.49 -5.74 -9.22
N ILE A 162 9.03 -4.61 -8.69
CA ILE A 162 9.88 -3.45 -8.38
C ILE A 162 10.97 -3.85 -7.37
N ILE A 163 10.58 -4.50 -6.27
CA ILE A 163 11.53 -4.96 -5.25
C ILE A 163 12.54 -5.95 -5.84
N SER A 164 12.11 -6.85 -6.72
CA SER A 164 13.02 -7.81 -7.38
C SER A 164 14.02 -7.11 -8.29
N GLU A 165 13.60 -6.07 -9.00
CA GLU A 165 14.47 -5.23 -9.83
C GLU A 165 15.45 -4.40 -8.98
N GLU A 166 14.98 -3.82 -7.87
CA GLU A 166 15.83 -3.10 -6.93
C GLU A 166 16.87 -4.02 -6.28
N ILE A 167 16.48 -5.21 -5.83
CA ILE A 167 17.41 -6.22 -5.28
C ILE A 167 18.48 -6.57 -6.30
N LYS A 168 18.10 -6.76 -7.58
CA LYS A 168 19.05 -7.03 -8.65
C LYS A 168 20.03 -5.86 -8.82
N ASN A 169 19.52 -4.64 -8.92
CA ASN A 169 20.35 -3.43 -9.06
C ASN A 169 21.31 -3.25 -7.87
N LEU A 170 20.83 -3.49 -6.64
CA LEU A 170 21.67 -3.44 -5.45
C LEU A 170 22.77 -4.51 -5.48
N LYS A 171 22.44 -5.73 -5.92
CA LYS A 171 23.42 -6.81 -6.06
C LYS A 171 24.50 -6.45 -7.08
N ASP A 172 24.11 -5.91 -8.23
CA ASP A 172 25.04 -5.47 -9.28
C ASP A 172 25.94 -4.33 -8.75
N LYS A 173 25.39 -3.37 -8.01
CA LYS A 173 26.18 -2.29 -7.37
C LYS A 173 27.17 -2.82 -6.34
N VAL A 174 26.77 -3.79 -5.51
CA VAL A 174 27.66 -4.43 -4.53
C VAL A 174 28.81 -5.14 -5.24
N GLU A 175 28.55 -5.82 -6.35
CA GLU A 175 29.60 -6.46 -7.15
C GLU A 175 30.58 -5.41 -7.72
N ILE A 176 30.07 -4.33 -8.31
CA ILE A 176 30.88 -3.23 -8.84
C ILE A 176 31.73 -2.60 -7.71
N PHE A 177 31.13 -2.27 -6.57
CA PHE A 177 31.89 -1.69 -5.46
C PHE A 177 32.95 -2.65 -4.93
N ASN A 178 32.69 -3.94 -4.85
CA ASN A 178 33.70 -4.93 -4.47
C ASN A 178 34.86 -4.97 -5.48
N THR A 179 34.59 -4.85 -6.79
CA THR A 179 35.67 -4.75 -7.78
C THR A 179 36.49 -3.47 -7.63
N GLN A 180 35.83 -2.35 -7.32
CA GLN A 180 36.51 -1.06 -7.14
C GLN A 180 37.34 -1.03 -5.86
N ILE A 181 36.83 -1.61 -4.76
CA ILE A 181 37.58 -1.76 -3.51
C ILE A 181 38.85 -2.58 -3.78
N ARG A 182 38.73 -3.74 -4.44
CA ARG A 182 39.91 -4.55 -4.80
C ARG A 182 40.92 -3.79 -5.65
N HIS A 183 40.44 -2.97 -6.59
CA HIS A 183 41.32 -2.15 -7.41
C HIS A 183 42.08 -1.11 -6.57
N VAL A 184 41.37 -0.40 -5.69
CA VAL A 184 41.98 0.59 -4.79
C VAL A 184 42.96 -0.07 -3.82
N ASP A 185 42.64 -1.24 -3.27
CA ASP A 185 43.53 -1.99 -2.39
C ASP A 185 44.82 -2.39 -3.13
N ASP A 186 44.72 -2.92 -4.35
CA ASP A 186 45.89 -3.27 -5.19
C ASP A 186 46.73 -2.03 -5.54
N GLN A 187 46.11 -0.88 -5.83
CA GLN A 187 46.85 0.37 -6.04
C GLN A 187 47.51 0.86 -4.75
N THR A 188 46.85 0.70 -3.60
CA THR A 188 47.39 1.09 -2.30
C THR A 188 48.57 0.22 -1.92
N GLU A 189 48.51 -1.09 -2.18
CA GLU A 189 49.64 -2.02 -1.99
C GLU A 189 50.82 -1.61 -2.87
N LYS A 190 50.60 -1.35 -4.17
CA LYS A 190 51.66 -0.87 -5.09
C LYS A 190 52.30 0.44 -4.64
N ILE A 191 51.50 1.39 -4.13
CA ILE A 191 52.01 2.66 -3.62
C ILE A 191 52.78 2.44 -2.32
N THR A 192 52.29 1.57 -1.43
CA THR A 192 52.97 1.25 -0.16
C THR A 192 54.32 0.58 -0.43
N ASP A 193 54.36 -0.39 -1.34
CA ASP A 193 55.60 -1.03 -1.82
C ASP A 193 56.56 0.00 -2.44
N PHE A 194 56.03 0.97 -3.19
CA PHE A 194 56.84 2.02 -3.78
C PHE A 194 57.42 2.96 -2.72
N ILE A 195 56.63 3.31 -1.70
CA ILE A 195 57.07 4.13 -0.56
C ILE A 195 58.13 3.37 0.23
N GLU A 196 57.93 2.10 0.59
CA GLU A 196 58.92 1.31 1.34
C GLU A 196 60.25 1.23 0.57
N LYS A 197 60.19 0.99 -0.75
CA LYS A 197 61.37 1.00 -1.63
C LYS A 197 62.03 2.38 -1.76
N GLN A 198 61.28 3.46 -1.60
CA GLN A 198 61.78 4.85 -1.63
C GLN A 198 62.40 5.25 -0.29
N GLU A 199 61.80 4.86 0.84
CA GLU A 199 62.34 5.08 2.18
C GLU A 199 63.70 4.40 2.34
N LEU A 200 63.86 3.20 1.76
CA LEU A 200 65.14 2.49 1.68
C LEU A 200 66.22 3.23 0.86
N LYS A 201 65.83 4.13 -0.05
CA LYS A 201 66.77 4.92 -0.88
C LYS A 201 67.18 6.26 -0.25
N GLY A 202 66.55 6.66 0.86
CA GLY A 202 66.83 7.92 1.56
C GLY A 202 66.23 9.17 0.87
N GLU A 203 66.33 10.33 1.53
CA GLU A 203 65.81 11.61 1.01
C GLU A 203 66.44 11.95 -0.35
N THR A 204 65.66 11.80 -1.42
CA THR A 204 66.03 12.32 -2.73
C THR A 204 65.93 13.85 -2.70
N PRO A 205 67.01 14.59 -3.04
CA PRO A 205 66.95 16.04 -3.15
C PRO A 205 65.84 16.47 -4.10
N VAL A 206 65.09 17.50 -3.73
CA VAL A 206 63.94 18.03 -4.51
C VAL A 206 64.30 18.37 -5.96
N ASP A 207 65.56 18.74 -6.21
CA ASP A 207 66.08 19.03 -7.56
C ASP A 207 66.12 17.80 -8.48
N ASN A 208 66.11 16.58 -7.92
CA ASN A 208 66.06 15.33 -8.69
C ASN A 208 64.63 14.84 -8.96
N LEU A 209 63.62 15.42 -8.30
CA LEU A 209 62.21 15.07 -8.49
C LEU A 209 61.62 15.75 -9.73
N ALA A 210 62.06 16.97 -10.01
CA ALA A 210 61.55 17.80 -11.10
C ALA A 210 62.62 18.03 -12.19
N ILE A 211 62.84 17.01 -13.03
CA ILE A 211 63.78 17.11 -14.16
C ILE A 211 62.99 17.44 -15.43
N PRO A 212 63.45 18.39 -16.27
CA PRO A 212 62.86 18.60 -17.58
C PRO A 212 62.98 17.33 -18.44
N GLY A 213 61.91 16.96 -19.16
CA GLY A 213 61.87 15.72 -19.95
C GLY A 213 62.86 15.65 -21.13
N ASP A 214 63.50 16.76 -21.52
CA ASP A 214 64.47 16.83 -22.60
C ASP A 214 65.82 17.40 -22.11
N LEU A 215 66.93 16.91 -22.70
CA LEU A 215 68.29 17.36 -22.42
C LEU A 215 68.46 18.85 -22.74
N SER A 216 67.86 19.32 -23.83
CA SER A 216 67.91 20.73 -24.21
C SER A 216 67.15 21.61 -23.21
N SER A 217 66.01 21.13 -22.70
CA SER A 217 65.24 21.81 -21.64
C SER A 217 65.99 21.83 -20.31
N LYS A 218 66.74 20.77 -19.96
CA LYS A 218 67.63 20.76 -18.80
C LYS A 218 68.75 21.80 -18.94
N GLN A 219 69.38 21.87 -20.11
CA GLN A 219 70.40 22.88 -20.39
C GLN A 219 69.81 24.29 -20.36
N MET A 220 68.63 24.51 -20.92
CA MET A 220 67.93 25.78 -20.92
C MET A 220 67.63 26.25 -19.49
N LEU A 221 67.09 25.36 -18.65
CA LEU A 221 66.83 25.66 -17.23
C LEU A 221 68.11 26.10 -16.51
N GLN A 222 69.20 25.33 -16.67
CA GLN A 222 70.48 25.65 -16.02
C GLN A 222 71.06 26.98 -16.52
N LEU A 223 70.96 27.28 -17.82
CA LEU A 223 71.47 28.54 -18.39
C LEU A 223 70.62 29.74 -17.99
N SER A 224 69.29 29.55 -17.89
CA SER A 224 68.37 30.57 -17.38
C SER A 224 68.67 30.89 -15.93
N ALA A 225 68.81 29.87 -15.09
CA ALA A 225 69.22 30.01 -13.69
C ALA A 225 70.58 30.71 -13.56
N LYS A 226 71.58 30.33 -14.37
CA LYS A 226 72.89 31.01 -14.40
C LYS A 226 72.78 32.48 -14.82
N ASN A 227 71.94 32.81 -15.80
CA ASN A 227 71.75 34.20 -16.25
C ASN A 227 71.08 35.06 -15.16
N ALA A 228 70.10 34.51 -14.46
CA ALA A 228 69.45 35.17 -13.32
C ALA A 228 70.44 35.37 -12.15
N ALA A 229 71.17 34.32 -11.76
CA ALA A 229 72.15 34.38 -10.68
C ALA A 229 73.28 35.40 -10.97
N ILE A 230 73.72 35.52 -12.23
CA ILE A 230 74.68 36.56 -12.62
C ILE A 230 74.07 37.96 -12.48
N GLY A 231 72.79 38.14 -12.82
CA GLY A 231 72.07 39.40 -12.61
C GLY A 231 72.06 39.81 -11.14
N ASP A 232 71.77 38.87 -10.24
CA ASP A 232 71.80 39.10 -8.79
C ASP A 232 73.22 39.43 -8.31
N CYS A 233 74.24 38.69 -8.76
CA CYS A 233 75.63 38.99 -8.43
C CYS A 233 76.04 40.40 -8.88
N LEU A 234 75.64 40.83 -10.08
CA LEU A 234 75.92 42.18 -10.57
C LEU A 234 75.28 43.23 -9.66
N TYR A 235 74.01 43.05 -9.30
CA TYR A 235 73.31 43.94 -8.37
C TYR A 235 74.01 44.07 -7.01
N TYR A 236 74.46 42.96 -6.42
CA TYR A 236 75.19 43.00 -5.16
C TYR A 236 76.60 43.60 -5.28
N ILE A 237 77.27 43.44 -6.43
CA ILE A 237 78.56 44.07 -6.70
C ILE A 237 78.43 45.58 -6.89
N ASP A 238 77.35 46.04 -7.55
CA ASP A 238 77.01 47.47 -7.65
C ASP A 238 76.71 48.05 -6.26
N LYS A 239 75.92 47.34 -5.45
CA LYS A 239 75.61 47.74 -4.08
C LYS A 239 76.84 47.78 -3.18
N ALA A 240 77.76 46.82 -3.33
CA ALA A 240 79.00 46.78 -2.56
C ALA A 240 79.95 47.96 -2.90
N LEU A 241 79.92 48.45 -4.15
CA LEU A 241 80.61 49.67 -4.54
C LEU A 241 79.98 50.91 -3.89
N MET A 242 78.64 51.02 -3.92
CA MET A 242 77.92 52.14 -3.28
C MET A 242 78.19 52.23 -1.78
N ASN A 243 78.31 51.08 -1.10
CA ASN A 243 78.63 50.99 0.32
C ASN A 243 80.13 51.17 0.63
N GLY A 244 80.99 51.31 -0.40
CA GLY A 244 82.44 51.51 -0.23
C GLY A 244 83.23 50.26 0.19
N HIS A 245 82.65 49.06 0.14
CA HIS A 245 83.36 47.81 0.47
C HIS A 245 84.35 47.37 -0.61
N ILE A 246 84.18 47.83 -1.87
CA ILE A 246 84.99 47.44 -3.03
C ILE A 246 85.50 48.70 -3.75
N GLU A 247 86.76 48.68 -4.18
CA GLU A 247 87.35 49.73 -5.02
C GLU A 247 86.83 49.66 -6.48
N LEU A 248 86.67 50.81 -7.13
CA LEU A 248 86.18 50.92 -8.51
C LEU A 248 86.93 50.01 -9.50
N VAL A 249 88.25 49.86 -9.34
CA VAL A 249 89.07 49.04 -10.24
C VAL A 249 88.72 47.55 -10.12
N VAL A 250 88.46 47.06 -8.89
CA VAL A 250 88.05 45.67 -8.63
C VAL A 250 86.64 45.44 -9.15
N HIS A 251 85.74 46.39 -8.88
CA HIS A 251 84.36 46.37 -9.38
C HIS A 251 84.31 46.25 -10.91
N LEU A 252 85.00 47.11 -11.66
CA LEU A 252 84.99 47.08 -13.13
C LEU A 252 85.58 45.78 -13.71
N LYS A 253 86.56 45.17 -13.03
CA LYS A 253 87.11 43.87 -13.43
C LYS A 253 86.08 42.75 -13.26
N GLU A 254 85.39 42.70 -12.12
CA GLU A 254 84.41 41.65 -11.84
C GLU A 254 83.13 41.81 -12.65
N VAL A 255 82.61 43.04 -12.80
CA VAL A 255 81.48 43.33 -13.70
C VAL A 255 81.80 42.91 -15.13
N ARG A 256 83.00 43.20 -15.65
CA ARG A 256 83.40 42.77 -16.99
C ARG A 256 83.47 41.24 -17.13
N LYS A 257 84.01 40.54 -16.13
CA LYS A 257 84.06 39.06 -16.12
C LYS A 257 82.66 38.45 -16.11
N LEU A 258 81.77 38.97 -15.26
CA LEU A 258 80.39 38.50 -15.14
C LEU A 258 79.56 38.84 -16.38
N ALA A 259 79.69 40.04 -16.93
CA ALA A 259 79.03 40.44 -18.18
C ALA A 259 79.44 39.55 -19.36
N LYS A 260 80.74 39.19 -19.45
CA LYS A 260 81.21 38.21 -20.46
C LYS A 260 80.52 36.86 -20.29
N LYS A 261 80.43 36.34 -19.05
CA LYS A 261 79.72 35.07 -18.76
C LYS A 261 78.22 35.17 -19.07
N GLN A 262 77.59 36.29 -18.75
CA GLN A 262 76.17 36.55 -19.05
C GLN A 262 75.90 36.56 -20.55
N PHE A 263 76.77 37.20 -21.33
CA PHE A 263 76.68 37.22 -22.78
C PHE A 263 76.71 35.80 -23.36
N PHE A 264 77.67 34.96 -22.95
CA PHE A 264 77.73 33.58 -23.41
C PHE A 264 76.51 32.75 -22.99
N ALA A 265 76.02 32.92 -21.76
CA ALA A 265 74.82 32.23 -21.28
C ALA A 265 73.57 32.63 -22.10
N ARG A 266 73.38 33.92 -22.38
CA ARG A 266 72.26 34.42 -23.20
C ARG A 266 72.37 33.98 -24.66
N ALA A 267 73.56 34.06 -25.26
CA ALA A 267 73.79 33.59 -26.62
C ALA A 267 73.50 32.09 -26.76
N HIS A 268 73.90 31.30 -25.75
CA HIS A 268 73.63 29.87 -25.72
C HIS A 268 72.14 29.56 -25.55
N LEU A 269 71.42 30.30 -24.69
CA LEU A 269 69.96 30.21 -24.56
C LEU A 269 69.25 30.49 -25.89
N VAL A 270 69.62 31.56 -26.58
CA VAL A 270 69.04 31.91 -27.89
C VAL A 270 69.31 30.81 -28.92
N LYS A 271 70.48 30.17 -28.88
CA LYS A 271 70.82 29.07 -29.79
C LYS A 271 69.98 27.82 -29.50
N ILE A 272 69.80 27.46 -28.24
CA ILE A 272 68.95 26.33 -27.83
C ILE A 272 67.49 26.59 -28.19
N ALA A 273 66.98 27.80 -27.91
CA ALA A 273 65.60 28.17 -28.25
C ALA A 273 65.34 28.09 -29.76
N LYS A 274 66.32 28.44 -30.61
CA LYS A 274 66.22 28.28 -32.07
C LYS A 274 66.29 26.83 -32.55
N MET A 275 66.85 25.92 -31.77
CA MET A 275 66.92 24.48 -32.08
C MET A 275 65.70 23.70 -31.59
N GLN A 276 64.93 24.25 -30.65
CA GLN A 276 63.72 23.63 -30.10
C GLN A 276 62.43 23.96 -30.87
N VAL A 277 62.50 24.87 -31.84
CA VAL A 277 61.44 25.15 -32.83
C VAL A 277 61.71 24.31 -34.07
#